data_AF-A0A2G2HLF8-F1
#
_entry.id   AF-A0A2G2HLF8-F1
#
_cell.length_a   1.000
_cell.length_b   1.000
_cell.length_c   1.000
_cell.angle_alpha   90.00
_cell.angle_beta   90.00
_cell.angle_gamma   90.00
#
_symmetry.space_group_name_H-M   'P 1'
#
loop_
_entity.id
_entity.type
_entity.pdbx_description
1 polymer ?
#
loop_
_entity_poly.entity_id
_entity_poly.type
_entity_poly.pdbx_seq_one_letter_code
_entity_poly.pdbx_strand_id
1 'polypeptide(L)'
;MSKIIEATNLLDDKLETLLEAFAFLKEENEFLHQKRTDLETQLSEKDQQLKENEKSYQLLKIAKTIEGSNENKRETKLKINALIRDIDKCIVQLSE
;
A
#
# COMPACT_ATOMS: atom_id res chain seq x y z
N MET A 1 15.29 45.57 47.99
CA MET A 1 14.94 44.23 48.50
C MET A 1 13.58 43.78 47.96
N SER A 2 12.46 44.49 48.17
CA SER A 2 11.13 44.01 47.66
C SER A 2 11.06 43.87 46.13
N LYS A 3 11.57 44.85 45.36
CA LYS A 3 11.57 44.76 43.88
C LYS A 3 12.36 43.57 43.31
N ILE A 4 13.39 43.12 44.02
CA ILE A 4 14.18 41.95 43.60
C ILE A 4 13.38 40.68 43.88
N ILE A 5 12.74 40.60 45.05
CA ILE A 5 11.86 39.48 45.42
C ILE A 5 10.67 39.38 44.45
N GLU A 6 10.04 40.50 44.10
CA GLU A 6 8.95 40.55 43.12
C GLU A 6 9.39 40.08 41.73
N ALA A 7 10.59 40.50 41.28
CA ALA A 7 11.14 40.06 39.99
C ALA A 7 11.51 38.57 39.99
N THR A 8 12.02 38.04 41.11
CA THR A 8 12.29 36.61 41.27
C THR A 8 11.00 35.80 41.22
N ASN A 9 9.96 36.19 41.96
CA ASN A 9 8.68 35.50 41.94
C ASN A 9 8.04 35.49 40.54
N LEU A 10 8.07 36.62 39.83
CA LEU A 10 7.59 36.70 38.44
C LEU A 10 8.38 35.81 37.47
N LEU A 11 9.67 35.58 37.74
CA LEU A 11 10.48 34.68 36.95
C LEU A 11 10.11 33.22 37.24
N ASP A 12 9.93 32.87 38.52
CA ASP A 12 9.54 31.54 38.94
C ASP A 12 8.17 31.15 38.36
N ASP A 13 7.17 32.04 38.43
CA ASP A 13 5.83 31.81 37.85
C ASP A 13 5.89 31.54 36.33
N LYS A 14 6.73 32.30 35.61
CA LYS A 14 6.92 32.13 34.16
C LYS A 14 7.65 30.84 33.84
N LEU A 15 8.59 30.43 34.68
CA LEU A 15 9.37 29.23 34.49
C LEU A 15 8.51 27.99 34.76
N GLU A 16 7.65 28.03 35.77
CA GLU A 16 6.64 26.99 36.04
C GLU A 16 5.67 26.84 34.86
N THR A 17 5.10 27.95 34.39
CA THR A 17 4.20 27.95 33.21
C THR A 17 4.89 27.37 31.97
N LEU A 18 6.17 27.72 31.76
CA LEU A 18 6.94 27.21 30.63
C LEU A 18 7.20 25.71 30.74
N LEU A 19 7.50 25.21 31.94
CA LEU A 19 7.74 23.78 32.18
C LEU A 19 6.46 22.96 31.99
N GLU A 20 5.32 23.45 32.46
CA GLU A 20 4.02 22.81 32.25
C GLU A 20 3.68 22.73 30.76
N ALA A 21 3.83 23.84 30.03
CA ALA A 21 3.58 23.88 28.59
C ALA A 21 4.54 22.94 27.83
N PHE A 22 5.82 22.89 28.23
CA PHE A 22 6.79 21.99 27.65
C PHE A 22 6.46 20.52 27.90
N ALA A 23 6.06 20.17 29.13
CA ALA A 23 5.66 18.81 29.46
C ALA A 23 4.45 18.36 28.65
N PHE A 24 3.43 19.23 28.54
CA PHE A 24 2.25 18.98 27.72
C PHE A 24 2.61 18.77 26.24
N LEU A 25 3.40 19.68 25.66
CA LEU A 25 3.80 19.57 24.25
C LEU A 25 4.64 18.32 23.99
N LYS A 26 5.45 17.89 24.94
CA LYS A 26 6.23 16.65 24.83
C LYS A 26 5.32 15.43 24.81
N GLU A 27 4.34 15.37 25.71
CA GLU A 27 3.36 14.28 25.76
C GLU A 27 2.51 14.23 24.48
N GLU A 28 2.03 15.39 24.01
CA GLU A 28 1.28 15.48 22.76
C GLU A 28 2.13 15.04 21.56
N ASN A 29 3.41 15.43 21.52
CA ASN A 29 4.32 15.02 20.45
C ASN A 29 4.55 13.50 20.45
N GLU A 30 4.77 12.89 21.61
CA GLU A 30 4.91 11.42 21.75
C GLU A 30 3.63 10.70 21.30
N PHE A 31 2.46 11.19 21.71
CA PHE A 31 1.17 10.64 21.29
C PHE A 31 0.97 10.73 19.77
N LEU A 32 1.26 11.89 19.17
CA LEU A 32 1.14 12.08 17.73
C LEU A 32 2.12 11.18 16.95
N HIS A 33 3.35 11.00 17.45
CA HIS A 33 4.31 10.08 16.85
C HIS A 33 3.84 8.63 16.88
N GLN A 34 3.28 8.19 18.02
CA GLN A 34 2.71 6.86 18.14
C GLN A 34 1.55 6.68 17.17
N LYS A 35 0.65 7.67 17.09
CA LYS A 35 -0.52 7.60 16.20
C LYS A 35 -0.11 7.60 14.73
N ARG A 36 0.91 8.37 14.36
CA ARG A 36 1.45 8.36 13.00
C ARG A 36 1.99 6.98 12.63
N THR A 37 2.78 6.37 13.51
CA THR A 37 3.36 5.03 13.27
C THR A 37 2.29 3.96 13.10
N ASP A 38 1.25 4.00 13.93
CA ASP A 38 0.07 3.13 13.82
C ASP A 38 -0.63 3.28 12.46
N LEU A 39 -0.88 4.52 12.03
CA LEU A 39 -1.52 4.80 10.74
C LEU A 39 -0.65 4.39 9.55
N GLU A 40 0.67 4.61 9.61
CA GLU A 40 1.63 4.17 8.57
C GLU A 40 1.63 2.64 8.45
N THR A 41 1.57 1.92 9.57
CA THR A 41 1.50 0.45 9.58
C THR A 41 0.19 -0.04 8.96
N GLN A 42 -0.95 0.53 9.37
CA GLN A 42 -2.25 0.18 8.80
C GLN A 42 -2.32 0.48 7.29
N LEU A 43 -1.73 1.59 6.86
CA LEU A 43 -1.67 1.94 5.43
C LEU A 43 -0.89 0.88 4.64
N SER A 44 0.28 0.48 5.13
CA SER A 44 1.10 -0.57 4.51
C SER A 44 0.35 -1.90 4.40
N GLU A 45 -0.37 -2.30 5.45
CA GLU A 45 -1.17 -3.52 5.44
C GLU A 45 -2.32 -3.44 4.41
N LYS A 46 -3.02 -2.31 4.34
CA LYS A 46 -4.10 -2.11 3.36
C LYS A 46 -3.59 -2.08 1.93
N ASP A 47 -2.43 -1.49 1.67
CA ASP A 47 -1.79 -1.53 0.35
C ASP A 47 -1.41 -2.94 -0.07
N GLN A 48 -0.93 -3.77 0.87
CA GLN A 48 -0.65 -5.17 0.59
C GLN A 48 -1.93 -5.94 0.25
N GLN A 49 -2.99 -5.77 1.05
CA GLN A 49 -4.29 -6.39 0.79
C GLN A 49 -4.87 -5.96 -0.56
N LEU A 50 -4.72 -4.69 -0.93
CA LEU A 50 -5.18 -4.16 -2.21
C LEU A 50 -4.44 -4.85 -3.37
N LYS A 51 -3.12 -4.98 -3.30
CA LYS A 51 -2.33 -5.71 -4.31
C LYS A 51 -2.73 -7.18 -4.42
N GLU A 52 -3.02 -7.83 -3.31
CA GLU A 52 -3.50 -9.23 -3.29
C GLU A 52 -4.89 -9.36 -3.91
N ASN A 53 -5.80 -8.43 -3.61
CA ASN A 53 -7.12 -8.37 -4.21
C ASN A 53 -7.06 -8.08 -5.71
N GLU A 54 -6.18 -7.18 -6.16
CA GLU A 54 -5.96 -6.92 -7.58
C GLU A 54 -5.47 -8.16 -8.32
N LYS A 55 -4.50 -8.90 -7.76
CA LYS A 55 -4.05 -10.18 -8.32
C LYS A 55 -5.19 -11.18 -8.42
N SER A 56 -5.98 -11.31 -7.36
CA SER A 56 -7.13 -12.23 -7.32
C SER A 56 -8.18 -11.84 -8.35
N TYR A 57 -8.44 -10.54 -8.51
CA TYR A 57 -9.35 -10.01 -9.52
C TYR A 57 -8.85 -10.28 -10.94
N GLN A 58 -7.55 -10.07 -11.22
CA GLN A 58 -6.98 -10.39 -12.53
C GLN A 58 -7.08 -11.88 -12.84
N LEU A 59 -6.81 -12.74 -11.85
CA LEU A 59 -6.98 -14.19 -12.00
C LEU A 59 -8.43 -14.55 -12.32
N LEU A 60 -9.39 -13.97 -11.60
CA LEU A 60 -10.81 -14.20 -11.85
C LEU A 60 -11.23 -13.70 -13.24
N LYS A 61 -10.70 -12.56 -13.69
CA LYS A 61 -10.94 -12.01 -15.03
C LYS A 61 -10.42 -12.96 -16.11
N ILE A 62 -9.21 -13.49 -15.94
CA ILE A 62 -8.63 -14.51 -16.83
C ILE A 62 -9.49 -15.77 -16.84
N ALA A 63 -9.87 -16.28 -15.66
CA ALA A 63 -10.74 -17.44 -15.54
C ALA A 63 -12.07 -17.24 -16.27
N LYS A 64 -12.70 -16.07 -16.15
CA LYS A 64 -13.93 -15.70 -16.86
C LYS A 64 -13.73 -15.62 -18.38
N THR A 65 -12.60 -15.10 -18.85
CA THR A 65 -12.24 -15.10 -20.27
C THR A 65 -12.05 -16.51 -20.82
N ILE A 66 -11.48 -17.43 -20.02
CA ILE A 66 -11.27 -18.84 -20.36
C ILE A 66 -12.59 -19.64 -20.32
N GLU A 67 -13.46 -19.37 -19.34
CA GLU A 67 -14.78 -20.00 -19.20
C GLU A 67 -15.67 -19.72 -20.44
N GLY A 68 -15.45 -18.56 -21.07
CA GLY A 68 -15.61 -18.39 -22.50
C GLY A 68 -17.05 -18.19 -22.96
N SER A 69 -17.32 -16.98 -23.46
CA SER A 69 -18.31 -16.79 -24.52
C SER A 69 -17.93 -17.67 -25.73
N ASN A 70 -18.92 -18.12 -26.51
CA ASN A 70 -18.72 -18.97 -27.70
C ASN A 70 -17.69 -18.40 -28.69
N GLU A 71 -17.51 -17.08 -28.68
CA GLU A 71 -16.59 -16.34 -29.53
C GLU A 71 -15.12 -16.59 -29.15
N ASN A 72 -14.78 -16.56 -27.85
CA ASN A 72 -13.41 -16.84 -27.37
C ASN A 72 -13.00 -18.30 -27.60
N LYS A 73 -13.95 -19.24 -27.48
CA LYS A 73 -13.69 -20.67 -27.78
C LYS A 73 -13.37 -20.87 -29.26
N ARG A 74 -14.10 -20.18 -30.15
CA ARG A 74 -13.85 -20.23 -31.60
C ARG A 74 -12.49 -19.62 -31.95
N GLU A 75 -12.18 -18.44 -31.42
CA GLU A 75 -10.92 -17.76 -31.69
C GLU A 75 -9.71 -18.57 -31.18
N THR A 76 -9.81 -19.13 -29.97
CA THR A 76 -8.77 -20.00 -29.39
C THR A 76 -8.57 -21.26 -30.23
N LYS A 77 -9.65 -21.89 -30.71
CA LYS A 77 -9.58 -23.07 -31.59
C LYS A 77 -8.91 -22.74 -32.93
N LEU A 78 -9.17 -21.57 -33.50
CA LEU A 78 -8.52 -21.12 -34.74
C LEU A 78 -7.02 -20.90 -34.53
N LYS A 79 -6.62 -20.27 -33.42
CA LYS A 79 -5.19 -20.07 -33.06
C LYS A 79 -4.46 -21.40 -32.84
N ILE A 80 -5.08 -22.36 -32.14
CA ILE A 80 -4.51 -23.70 -31.96
C ILE A 80 -4.33 -24.40 -33.32
N ASN A 81 -5.32 -24.35 -34.20
CA ASN A 81 -5.23 -24.96 -35.53
C ASN A 81 -4.19 -24.29 -36.43
N ALA A 82 -3.92 -22.99 -36.26
CA ALA A 82 -2.84 -22.32 -36.96
C ALA A 82 -1.46 -22.79 -36.46
N LEU A 83 -1.28 -22.86 -35.14
CA LEU A 83 -0.04 -23.34 -34.52
C LEU A 83 0.28 -24.79 -34.90
N ILE A 84 -0.72 -25.67 -34.95
CA ILE A 84 -0.54 -27.08 -35.39
C ILE A 84 -0.03 -27.13 -36.84
N ARG A 85 -0.60 -26.33 -37.75
CA ARG A 85 -0.14 -26.29 -39.15
C ARG A 85 1.29 -25.79 -39.28
N ASP A 86 1.69 -24.84 -38.45
CA ASP A 86 3.07 -24.33 -38.47
C ASP A 86 4.05 -25.36 -37.90
N ILE A 87 3.63 -26.13 -36.89
CA ILE A 87 4.40 -27.28 -36.39
C ILE A 87 4.54 -28.34 -37.49
N ASP A 88 3.45 -28.70 -38.18
CA ASP A 88 3.49 -29.68 -39.27
C ASP A 88 4.43 -29.24 -40.40
N LYS A 89 4.42 -27.95 -40.76
CA LYS A 89 5.38 -27.39 -41.73
C LYS A 89 6.83 -27.51 -41.26
N CYS A 90 7.11 -27.18 -40.00
CA CYS A 90 8.44 -27.34 -39.43
C CYS A 90 8.89 -28.81 -39.42
N ILE A 91 7.98 -29.75 -39.10
CA ILE A 91 8.28 -31.19 -39.13
C ILE A 91 8.64 -31.64 -40.54
N VAL A 92 7.87 -31.22 -41.56
CA VAL A 92 8.16 -31.55 -42.97
C VAL A 92 9.53 -31.01 -43.37
N GLN A 93 9.85 -29.75 -43.04
CA GLN A 93 11.15 -29.13 -43.32
C GLN A 93 12.34 -29.81 -42.62
N LEU A 94 12.12 -30.49 -41.50
CA LEU A 94 13.15 -31.25 -40.78
C LEU A 94 13.29 -32.69 -41.27
N SER A 95 12.33 -33.18 -42.05
CA SER A 95 12.30 -34.53 -42.61
C SER A 95 12.76 -34.62 -44.07
N GLU A 96 12.99 -33.47 -44.71
CA GLU A 96 13.82 -33.31 -45.92
C GLU A 96 15.30 -33.15 -45.52
#